data_AF-A0A0P7CAP4-F1
#
_entry.id   AF-A0A0P7CAP4-F1
#
_cell.length_a   1.000
_cell.length_b   1.000
_cell.length_c   1.000
_cell.angle_alpha   90.00
_cell.angle_beta   90.00
_cell.angle_gamma   90.00
#
_symmetry.space_group_name_H-M   'P 1'
#
loop_
_entity.id
_entity.type
_entity.pdbx_description
1 polymer ?
#
loop_
_entity_poly.entity_id
_entity_poly.type
_entity_poly.pdbx_seq_one_letter_code
_entity_poly.pdbx_strand_id
1 'polypeptide(L)' 'MDELPLLVGSGDIARALGVTRQAVDHRLRSDPAAPAAAGVVNRTSAWNGTRIWWREDVDRWLNLEPDRWHRLLASTVRGG' A
#
# COMPACT_ATOMS: atom_id res chain seq x y z
N MET A 1 -7.66 20.28 6.36
CA MET A 1 -8.42 19.02 6.38
C MET A 1 -7.47 17.98 6.94
N ASP A 2 -7.74 17.49 8.15
CA ASP A 2 -7.01 16.36 8.73
C ASP A 2 -7.30 15.11 7.90
N GLU A 3 -6.46 14.85 6.89
CA GLU A 3 -6.45 13.55 6.23
C GLU A 3 -6.06 12.50 7.27
N LEU A 4 -7.02 11.65 7.64
CA LEU A 4 -6.74 10.49 8.46
C LEU A 4 -5.59 9.71 7.82
N PRO A 5 -4.60 9.26 8.62
CA PRO A 5 -3.44 8.59 8.06
C PRO A 5 -3.90 7.30 7.35
N LEU A 6 -3.62 7.25 6.05
CA LEU A 6 -4.11 6.19 5.16
C LEU A 6 -3.20 4.96 5.29
N LEU A 7 -3.81 3.82 5.61
CA LEU A 7 -3.15 2.52 5.57
C LEU A 7 -3.36 1.86 4.21
N VAL A 8 -2.29 1.37 3.61
CA VAL A 8 -2.30 0.72 2.28
C VAL A 8 -1.79 -0.70 2.36
N GLY A 9 -2.42 -1.62 1.63
CA GLY A 9 -1.95 -2.99 1.45
C GLY A 9 -1.10 -3.14 0.18
N SER A 10 -0.45 -4.30 0.02
CA SER A 10 0.36 -4.56 -1.19
C SER A 10 -0.43 -4.55 -2.50
N GLY A 11 -1.75 -4.79 -2.45
CA GLY A 11 -2.64 -4.64 -3.59
C GLY A 11 -2.84 -3.17 -4.01
N ASP A 12 -3.03 -2.27 -3.04
CA ASP A 12 -3.18 -0.83 -3.31
C ASP A 12 -1.90 -0.27 -3.91
N ILE A 13 -0.75 -0.65 -3.35
CA ILE A 13 0.59 -0.28 -3.87
C ILE A 13 0.78 -0.78 -5.30
N ALA A 14 0.39 -2.01 -5.57
CA ALA A 14 0.48 -2.59 -6.91
C ALA A 14 -0.37 -1.81 -7.92
N ARG A 15 -1.61 -1.49 -7.56
CA ARG A 15 -2.51 -0.66 -8.38
C ARG A 15 -1.91 0.72 -8.61
N ALA A 16 -1.31 1.32 -7.58
CA ALA A 16 -0.69 2.63 -7.71
C ALA A 16 0.47 2.64 -8.68
N LEU A 17 1.33 1.63 -8.60
CA LEU A 17 2.50 1.49 -9.47
C LEU A 17 2.17 0.95 -10.86
N GLY A 18 0.96 0.41 -11.09
CA GLY A 18 0.62 -0.27 -12.34
C GLY A 18 1.33 -1.61 -12.51
N VAL A 19 1.64 -2.30 -11.41
CA VAL A 19 2.38 -3.57 -11.39
C VAL A 19 1.58 -4.66 -10.67
N THR A 20 2.12 -5.89 -10.61
CA THR A 20 1.46 -6.99 -9.90
C THR A 20 1.72 -6.93 -8.39
N ARG A 21 0.77 -7.46 -7.60
CA ARG A 21 0.95 -7.61 -6.14
C ARG A 21 2.21 -8.41 -5.78
N GLN A 22 2.53 -9.44 -6.57
CA GLN A 22 3.73 -10.25 -6.36
C GLN A 22 5.02 -9.45 -6.55
N ALA A 23 5.07 -8.56 -7.53
CA ALA A 23 6.23 -7.68 -7.73
C ALA A 23 6.43 -6.73 -6.54
N VAL A 24 5.34 -6.18 -6.02
CA VAL A 24 5.37 -5.34 -4.80
C VAL A 24 5.81 -6.16 -3.58
N ASP A 25 5.21 -7.32 -3.34
CA ASP A 25 5.56 -8.19 -2.21
C ASP A 25 7.02 -8.64 -2.27
N HIS A 26 7.54 -8.92 -3.48
CA HIS A 26 8.96 -9.25 -3.67
C HIS A 26 9.86 -8.06 -3.33
N ARG A 27 9.51 -6.86 -3.81
CA ARG A 27 10.30 -5.65 -3.56
C ARG A 27 10.29 -5.27 -2.06
N LEU A 28 9.13 -5.34 -1.40
CA LEU A 28 8.99 -5.10 0.05
C LEU A 28 9.82 -6.07 0.92
N ARG A 29 10.16 -7.26 0.40
CA ARG A 29 11.01 -8.23 1.11
C ARG A 29 12.50 -8.06 0.79
N SER A 30 12.82 -7.60 -0.41
CA SER A 30 14.18 -7.63 -0.95
C SER A 30 14.89 -6.29 -0.86
N ASP A 31 14.14 -5.18 -0.78
CA ASP A 31 14.67 -3.84 -0.64
C ASP A 31 14.89 -3.50 0.84
N PRO A 32 16.14 -3.32 1.30
CA PRO A 32 16.43 -2.97 2.69
C PRO A 32 15.87 -1.60 3.12
N ALA A 33 15.59 -0.71 2.16
CA ALA A 33 14.98 0.58 2.42
C ALA A 33 13.44 0.52 2.46
N ALA A 34 12.84 -0.66 2.24
CA ALA A 34 11.40 -0.82 2.32
C ALA A 34 10.88 -0.50 3.73
N PRO A 35 9.70 0.14 3.84
CA PRO A 35 9.15 0.50 5.14
C PRO A 35 8.71 -0.74 5.92
N ALA A 36 8.83 -0.66 7.25
CA ALA A 36 8.28 -1.67 8.14
C ALA A 36 6.75 -1.70 8.03
N ALA A 37 6.17 -2.89 8.13
CA ALA A 37 4.71 -3.02 8.14
C ALA A 37 4.14 -2.33 9.39
N ALA A 38 3.17 -1.44 9.18
CA ALA A 38 2.42 -0.78 10.26
C ALA A 38 1.56 -1.78 11.04
N GLY A 39 1.14 -2.86 10.38
CA GLY A 39 0.38 -3.93 11.02
C GLY A 39 0.02 -5.07 10.07
N VAL A 40 -0.75 -6.00 10.62
CA VAL A 40 -1.32 -7.12 9.89
C VAL A 40 -2.82 -7.16 10.18
N VAL A 41 -3.64 -7.08 9.12
CA VAL A 41 -5.10 -7.10 9.20
C VAL A 41 -5.67 -8.42 8.69
N ASN A 42 -6.93 -8.70 9.03
CA ASN A 42 -7.67 -9.90 8.61
C ASN A 42 -6.95 -11.22 8.93
N ARG A 43 -6.13 -11.24 9.98
CA ARG A 43 -5.46 -12.47 10.43
C ARG A 43 -6.50 -13.44 10.97
N THR A 44 -6.42 -14.69 10.55
CA THR A 44 -7.25 -15.79 11.06
C THR A 44 -6.35 -16.94 11.53
N SER A 45 -6.93 -17.97 12.15
CA SER A 45 -6.19 -19.17 12.57
C SER A 45 -5.58 -19.95 11.39
N ALA A 46 -6.16 -19.84 10.19
CA ALA A 46 -5.70 -20.51 8.98
C ALA A 46 -4.91 -19.61 8.02
N TRP A 47 -4.86 -18.29 8.26
CA TRP A 47 -4.22 -17.33 7.36
C TRP A 47 -3.51 -16.22 8.11
N ASN A 48 -2.24 -16.00 7.77
CA ASN A 48 -1.36 -15.02 8.42
C ASN A 48 -1.77 -13.55 8.23
N GLY A 49 -2.89 -13.26 7.57
CA GLY A 49 -3.40 -11.92 7.34
C GLY A 49 -2.69 -11.18 6.21
N THR A 50 -3.07 -9.92 6.02
CA THR A 50 -2.46 -9.00 5.06
C THR A 50 -1.66 -7.93 5.78
N ARG A 51 -0.39 -7.78 5.39
CA ARG A 51 0.45 -6.68 5.87
C ARG A 51 -0.03 -5.37 5.27
N ILE A 52 -0.02 -4.34 6.10
CA ILE A 52 -0.40 -2.97 5.74
C ILE A 52 0.71 -2.01 6.17
N TRP A 53 0.82 -0.89 5.44
CA TRP A 53 1.84 0.14 5.65
C TRP A 53 1.19 1.51 5.71
N TRP A 54 1.86 2.46 6.36
CA TRP A 54 1.48 3.87 6.26
C TRP A 54 1.74 4.37 4.85
N ARG A 55 0.76 5.07 4.26
CA ARG A 55 0.90 5.72 2.95
C ARG A 55 2.15 6.58 2.89
N GLU A 56 2.39 7.42 3.90
CA GLU A 56 3.52 8.36 3.91
C GLU A 56 4.88 7.68 3.81
N ASP A 57 5.03 6.51 4.46
CA ASP A 57 6.27 5.75 4.44
C ASP A 57 6.48 5.08 3.09
N VAL A 58 5.40 4.57 2.48
CA VAL A 58 5.43 4.02 1.12
C VAL A 58 5.72 5.12 0.09
N ASP A 59 5.10 6.30 0.23
CA ASP A 59 5.33 7.45 -0.64
C ASP A 59 6.79 7.90 -0.58
N ARG A 60 7.36 7.98 0.63
CA ARG A 60 8.77 8.32 0.83
C ARG A 60 9.69 7.26 0.23
N TRP A 61 9.40 5.98 0.45
CA TRP A 61 10.22 4.88 -0.06
C TRP A 61 10.23 4.82 -1.60
N LEU A 62 9.07 4.98 -2.21
CA LEU A 62 8.90 4.91 -3.66
C LEU A 62 9.11 6.26 -4.37
N ASN A 63 9.35 7.33 -3.60
CA ASN A 63 9.42 8.71 -4.07
C ASN A 63 8.23 9.09 -4.95
N LEU A 64 7.02 8.76 -4.50
CA LEU A 64 5.79 9.03 -5.24
C LEU A 64 5.30 10.46 -5.01
N GLU A 65 4.54 10.97 -5.98
CA GLU A 65 3.84 12.23 -5.79
C GLU A 65 2.78 12.12 -4.67
N PRO A 66 2.70 13.11 -3.76
CA PRO A 66 1.80 13.08 -2.60
C PRO A 66 0.34 12.73 -2.94
N ASP A 67 -0.15 13.19 -4.09
CA ASP A 67 -1.57 13.06 -4.48
C ASP A 67 -1.88 11.80 -5.30
N ARG A 68 -0.91 10.92 -5.51
CA ARG A 68 -1.08 9.73 -6.36
C ARG A 68 -2.19 8.81 -5.85
N TRP A 69 -2.26 8.58 -4.55
CA TRP A 69 -3.24 7.70 -3.91
C TRP A 69 -4.67 8.22 -4.00
N HIS A 70 -4.86 9.53 -3.83
CA HIS A 70 -6.15 10.19 -3.95
C HIS A 70 -6.74 10.01 -5.34
N ARG A 71 -5.93 10.18 -6.39
CA ARG A 71 -6.34 9.94 -7.78
C ARG A 71 -6.80 8.50 -8.01
N LEU A 72 -6.12 7.52 -7.40
CA LEU A 72 -6.40 6.10 -7.58
C LEU A 72 -7.64 5.64 -6.82
N LEU A 73 -7.81 6.06 -5.57
CA LEU A 73 -8.99 5.71 -4.77
C LEU A 73 -10.25 6.41 -5.28
N ALA A 74 -10.15 7.66 -5.76
CA ALA A 74 -11.26 8.35 -6.40
C ALA A 74 -11.66 7.70 -7.74
N SER A 75 -10.70 7.16 -8.50
CA SER A 75 -10.99 6.42 -9.75
C SER A 75 -11.76 5.12 -9.52
N THR A 76 -11.62 4.52 -8.34
CA THR A 76 -12.32 3.28 -7.97
C THR A 76 -13.82 3.52 -7.67
N VAL A 77 -14.22 4.75 -7.31
CA VAL A 77 -15.62 5.07 -6.94
C VAL A 77 -16.50 5.42 -8.16
N ARG A 78 -15.92 5.79 -9.32
CA ARG A 78 -16.69 6.14 -10.54
C ARG A 78 -16.95 5.00 -11.52
N GLY A 79 -16.52 3.78 -11.22
CA GLY A 79 -16.61 2.63 -12.12
C GLY A 79 -17.48 1.49 -11.60
N GLY A 80 -18.64 1.82 -11.01
CA GLY A 80 -19.67 0.86 -10.57
C GLY A 80 -20.97 1.07 -11.31
#